data_AF-A0A0F9P566-F1
#
_entry.id   AF-A0A0F9P566-F1
#
_cell.length_a   1.000
_cell.length_b   1.000
_cell.length_c   1.000
_cell.angle_alpha   90.00
_cell.angle_beta   90.00
_cell.angle_gamma   90.00
#
_symmetry.space_group_name_H-M   'P 1'
#
loop_
_entity.id
_entity.type
_entity.pdbx_description
1 polymer ?
#
loop_
_entity_poly.entity_id
_entity_poly.type
_entity_poly.pdbx_seq_one_letter_code
_entity_poly.pdbx_strand_id
1 'polypeptide(L)'
;MTYGFVITEWTEDQGLTVLFSHPETLDVDLDDMMKIFYAHITGAGEAGNVLVRLEKARSNVSSYFTGMESSRPFIINLMLELGEDPEMFGETVIKEMNEKILGFLGKMSSNLTQDYELVKELNAYLKGALFLLDRLKNLTKEQRIAQIYNSEKGRAILMTLQERALSRKELQGILEEKLNKIIANMEITLDPFIKTGLVKQDWVEGDTDITLFLLSDFDLMRTPVAKLIDNAKMNLPSPQLATRYLKEVRDFFKNYTPT
;
A
#
# COMPACT_ATOMS: atom_id res chain seq x y z
N MET A 1 7.20 9.99 6.61
CA MET A 1 7.60 8.70 7.17
C MET A 1 6.37 8.06 7.78
N THR A 2 6.08 6.80 7.43
CA THR A 2 5.12 5.99 8.19
C THR A 2 5.77 5.76 9.54
N TYR A 3 5.20 6.32 10.60
CA TYR A 3 5.89 6.36 11.89
C TYR A 3 5.17 5.56 12.97
N GLY A 4 3.97 5.05 12.69
CA GLY A 4 3.33 4.13 13.61
C GLY A 4 1.96 3.62 13.21
N PHE A 5 1.43 2.75 14.07
CA PHE A 5 0.07 2.25 14.04
C PHE A 5 -0.63 2.61 15.36
N VAL A 6 -1.89 3.02 15.28
CA VAL A 6 -2.79 3.13 16.43
C VAL A 6 -4.03 2.31 16.16
N ILE A 7 -4.32 1.36 17.03
CA ILE A 7 -5.47 0.46 16.93
C ILE A 7 -6.42 0.82 18.06
N THR A 8 -7.66 1.14 17.70
CA THR A 8 -8.71 1.47 18.66
C THR A 8 -9.88 0.50 18.52
N GLU A 9 -10.58 0.26 19.62
CA GLU A 9 -11.85 -0.46 19.68
C GLU A 9 -12.93 0.50 20.15
N TRP A 10 -14.10 0.43 19.51
CA TRP A 10 -15.29 1.09 20.01
C TRP A 10 -16.07 0.13 20.90
N THR A 11 -16.46 0.59 22.08
CA THR A 11 -17.35 -0.13 22.99
C THR A 11 -18.51 0.78 23.43
N GLU A 12 -19.67 0.19 23.74
CA GLU A 12 -20.86 0.94 24.17
C GLU A 12 -20.65 1.68 25.50
N ASP A 13 -19.81 1.13 26.38
CA ASP A 13 -19.59 1.62 27.74
C ASP A 13 -18.50 2.71 27.83
N GLN A 14 -17.45 2.62 27.01
CA GLN A 14 -16.29 3.52 27.07
C GLN A 14 -16.13 4.39 25.82
N GLY A 15 -16.89 4.11 24.75
CA GLY A 15 -16.71 4.76 23.47
C GLY A 15 -15.42 4.30 22.80
N LEU A 16 -14.65 5.24 22.25
CA LEU A 16 -13.42 4.93 21.52
C LEU A 16 -12.24 4.74 22.48
N THR A 17 -11.65 3.54 22.49
CA THR A 17 -10.53 3.19 23.37
C THR A 17 -9.31 2.76 22.58
N VAL A 18 -8.11 3.18 22.99
CA VAL A 18 -6.85 2.71 22.38
C VAL A 18 -6.52 1.33 22.91
N LEU A 19 -6.45 0.35 22.02
CA LEU A 19 -6.01 -1.01 22.36
C LEU A 19 -4.49 -1.15 22.22
N PHE A 20 -3.95 -0.63 21.13
CA PHE A 20 -2.52 -0.76 20.82
C PHE A 20 -2.00 0.48 20.13
N SER A 21 -0.76 0.84 20.46
CA SER A 21 0.03 1.81 19.73
C SER A 21 1.42 1.26 19.48
N HIS A 22 1.91 1.42 18.25
CA HIS A 22 3.27 1.05 17.88
C HIS A 22 3.91 2.18 17.09
N PRO A 23 5.07 2.73 17.51
CA PRO A 23 5.80 2.40 18.74
C PRO A 23 4.98 2.76 20.00
N GLU A 24 5.28 2.16 21.15
CA GLU A 24 4.54 2.39 22.41
C GLU A 24 4.60 3.85 22.88
N THR A 25 5.59 4.61 22.41
CA THR A 25 5.74 6.05 22.66
C THR A 25 4.82 6.92 21.80
N LEU A 26 4.11 6.32 20.84
CA LEU A 26 3.16 7.02 20.00
C LEU A 26 1.92 7.34 20.80
N ASP A 27 1.70 8.63 21.03
CA ASP A 27 0.52 9.15 21.70
C ASP A 27 -0.32 9.95 20.69
N VAL A 28 -1.63 9.69 20.67
CA VAL A 28 -2.58 10.39 19.79
C VAL A 28 -3.70 10.93 20.65
N ASP A 29 -3.88 12.24 20.58
CA ASP A 29 -4.88 12.97 21.35
C ASP A 29 -6.31 12.49 21.04
N LEU A 30 -7.17 12.53 22.06
CA LEU A 30 -8.57 12.10 21.95
C LEU A 30 -9.32 12.86 20.85
N ASP A 31 -9.07 14.16 20.67
CA ASP A 31 -9.74 14.94 19.62
C ASP A 31 -9.36 14.46 18.21
N ASP A 32 -8.09 14.12 18.00
CA ASP A 32 -7.62 13.57 16.73
C ASP A 32 -8.21 12.17 16.49
N MET A 33 -8.31 11.32 17.53
CA MET A 33 -8.97 10.02 17.43
C MET A 33 -10.47 10.14 17.11
N MET A 34 -11.16 11.07 17.77
CA MET A 34 -12.57 11.34 17.50
C MET A 34 -12.78 11.84 16.08
N LYS A 35 -11.89 12.69 15.55
CA LYS A 35 -11.94 13.15 14.16
C LYS A 35 -11.88 11.97 13.17
N ILE A 36 -11.02 10.99 13.44
CA ILE A 36 -10.91 9.78 12.62
C ILE A 36 -12.20 8.96 12.70
N PHE A 37 -12.72 8.74 13.91
CA PHE A 37 -13.97 8.01 14.11
C PHE A 37 -15.15 8.68 13.41
N TYR A 38 -15.29 10.01 13.54
CA TYR A 38 -16.33 10.75 12.85
C TYR A 38 -16.22 10.60 11.33
N ALA A 39 -15.01 10.62 10.76
CA ALA A 39 -14.83 10.42 9.32
C ALA A 39 -15.42 9.09 8.83
N HIS A 40 -15.35 8.02 9.63
CA HIS A 40 -15.99 6.73 9.32
C HIS A 40 -17.50 6.73 9.53
N ILE A 41 -17.99 7.28 10.65
CA ILE A 41 -19.42 7.21 10.99
C ILE A 41 -20.27 8.15 10.12
N THR A 42 -19.69 9.22 9.57
CA THR A 42 -20.42 10.15 8.69
C THR A 42 -20.98 9.44 7.43
N GLY A 43 -20.37 8.32 7.02
CA GLY A 43 -20.84 7.44 5.94
C GLY A 43 -21.65 6.23 6.43
N ALA A 44 -22.57 6.42 7.36
CA ALA A 44 -23.42 5.37 7.99
C ALA A 44 -22.68 4.35 8.88
N GLY A 45 -21.38 4.51 9.12
CA GLY A 45 -20.61 3.61 9.96
C GLY A 45 -20.38 2.22 9.35
N GLU A 46 -20.40 2.14 8.02
CA GLU A 46 -20.03 0.95 7.27
C GLU A 46 -18.52 0.68 7.33
N ALA A 47 -18.12 -0.57 7.05
CA ALA A 47 -16.71 -0.93 6.96
C ALA A 47 -16.04 -0.22 5.77
N GLY A 48 -14.85 0.34 5.97
CA GLY A 48 -14.22 1.12 4.91
C GLY A 48 -12.87 1.73 5.28
N ASN A 49 -12.26 2.37 4.28
CA ASN A 49 -11.04 3.15 4.43
C ASN A 49 -11.34 4.64 4.32
N VAL A 50 -10.71 5.46 5.16
CA VAL A 50 -10.73 6.92 5.05
C VAL A 50 -9.31 7.46 5.20
N LEU A 51 -9.04 8.57 4.51
CA LEU A 51 -7.82 9.35 4.67
C LEU A 51 -8.15 10.61 5.47
N VAL A 52 -7.50 10.80 6.61
CA VAL A 52 -7.76 11.93 7.51
C VAL A 52 -6.48 12.70 7.74
N ARG A 53 -6.57 14.03 7.66
CA ARG A 53 -5.48 14.92 8.08
C ARG A 53 -5.71 15.37 9.51
N LEU A 54 -4.77 15.03 10.38
CA LEU A 54 -4.73 15.42 11.78
C LEU A 54 -3.94 16.71 11.95
N GLU A 55 -4.56 17.70 12.57
CA GLU A 55 -3.98 19.04 12.70
C GLU A 55 -3.06 19.13 13.92
N LYS A 56 -3.47 18.56 15.05
CA LYS A 56 -2.67 18.56 16.28
C LYS A 56 -1.48 17.62 16.15
N ALA A 57 -1.71 16.37 15.74
CA ALA A 57 -0.64 15.40 15.47
C ALA A 57 0.20 15.75 14.23
N ARG A 58 -0.19 16.78 13.45
CA ARG A 58 0.49 17.21 12.22
C ARG A 58 0.84 16.00 11.34
N SER A 59 -0.17 15.23 10.99
CA SER A 59 0.00 13.92 10.35
C SER A 59 -1.15 13.60 9.40
N ASN A 60 -0.88 12.76 8.41
CA ASN A 60 -1.91 12.11 7.62
C ASN A 60 -2.17 10.72 8.21
N VAL A 61 -3.40 10.25 8.15
CA VAL A 61 -3.78 8.94 8.67
C VAL A 61 -4.57 8.17 7.63
N SER A 62 -4.06 6.99 7.28
CA SER A 62 -4.82 5.99 6.55
C SER A 62 -5.53 5.09 7.56
N SER A 63 -6.85 5.23 7.64
CA SER A 63 -7.65 4.56 8.66
C SER A 63 -8.58 3.53 8.03
N TYR A 64 -8.57 2.31 8.55
CA TYR A 64 -9.50 1.25 8.19
C TYR A 64 -10.43 0.95 9.36
N PHE A 65 -11.74 0.90 9.10
CA PHE A 65 -12.77 0.59 10.08
C PHE A 65 -13.53 -0.68 9.70
N THR A 66 -13.79 -1.55 10.68
CA THR A 66 -14.55 -2.80 10.47
C THR A 66 -16.06 -2.61 10.38
N GLY A 67 -16.58 -1.41 10.63
CA GLY A 67 -18.00 -1.13 10.65
C GLY A 67 -18.65 -1.34 12.02
N MET A 68 -19.73 -0.61 12.28
CA MET A 68 -20.51 -0.67 13.53
C MET A 68 -21.30 -1.98 13.69
N GLU A 69 -21.58 -2.67 12.58
CA GLU A 69 -22.25 -3.98 12.60
C GLU A 69 -21.32 -5.12 13.03
N SER A 70 -20.01 -4.86 13.09
CA SER A 70 -19.04 -5.83 13.62
C SER A 70 -19.34 -6.10 15.09
N SER A 71 -19.23 -7.37 15.51
CA SER A 71 -19.34 -7.74 16.93
C SER A 71 -18.31 -7.04 17.82
N ARG A 72 -17.18 -6.67 17.23
CA ARG A 72 -16.11 -5.87 17.84
C ARG A 72 -15.64 -4.83 16.82
N PRO A 73 -16.13 -3.58 16.87
CA PRO A 73 -15.73 -2.55 15.93
C PRO A 73 -14.29 -2.06 16.19
N PHE A 74 -13.38 -2.37 15.27
CA PHE A 74 -11.98 -1.95 15.32
C PHE A 74 -11.68 -0.88 14.29
N ILE A 75 -10.81 0.07 14.66
CA ILE A 75 -10.19 1.02 13.75
C ILE A 75 -8.69 0.80 13.77
N ILE A 76 -8.11 0.57 12.59
CA ILE A 76 -6.67 0.43 12.38
C ILE A 76 -6.18 1.70 11.70
N ASN A 77 -5.31 2.45 12.38
CA ASN A 77 -4.80 3.73 11.91
C ASN A 77 -3.31 3.58 11.58
N LEU A 78 -2.94 3.74 10.31
CA LEU A 78 -1.56 3.90 9.88
C LEU A 78 -1.21 5.39 9.87
N MET A 79 -0.26 5.77 10.73
CA MET A 79 0.19 7.15 10.89
C MET A 79 1.28 7.49 9.88
N LEU A 80 1.05 8.56 9.12
CA LEU A 80 1.88 9.05 8.03
C LEU A 80 2.34 10.49 8.31
N GLU A 81 3.47 10.89 7.75
CA GLU A 81 3.86 12.31 7.78
C GLU A 81 2.89 13.16 6.95
N LEU A 82 2.86 14.47 7.25
CA LEU A 82 2.12 15.42 6.43
C LEU A 82 2.58 15.38 4.98
N GLY A 83 1.59 15.23 4.09
CA GLY A 83 1.81 15.18 2.64
C GLY A 83 2.09 13.78 2.09
N GLU A 84 2.23 12.76 2.95
CA GLU A 84 2.26 11.38 2.48
C GLU A 84 0.85 10.86 2.18
N ASP A 85 0.76 10.04 1.14
CA ASP A 85 -0.46 9.37 0.70
C ASP A 85 -0.28 7.86 0.86
N PRO A 86 -1.17 7.14 1.56
CA PRO A 86 -1.05 5.68 1.75
C PRO A 86 -1.01 4.90 0.44
N GLU A 87 -1.57 5.45 -0.64
CA GLU A 87 -1.56 4.79 -1.95
C GLU A 87 -0.14 4.56 -2.49
N MET A 88 0.85 5.34 -2.03
CA MET A 88 2.26 5.14 -2.41
C MET A 88 2.80 3.76 -2.01
N PHE A 89 2.21 3.12 -1.00
CA PHE A 89 2.59 1.79 -0.54
C PHE A 89 1.87 0.67 -1.28
N GLY A 90 0.82 1.00 -2.04
CA GLY A 90 -0.05 0.06 -2.74
C GLY A 90 -1.24 -0.41 -1.90
N GLU A 91 -2.44 -0.28 -2.46
CA GLU A 91 -3.71 -0.63 -1.81
C GLU A 91 -3.74 -2.07 -1.30
N THR A 92 -3.26 -3.03 -2.11
CA THR A 92 -3.18 -4.45 -1.72
C THR A 92 -2.29 -4.67 -0.49
N VAL A 93 -1.16 -3.97 -0.40
CA VAL A 93 -0.23 -4.11 0.72
C VAL A 93 -0.89 -3.65 2.02
N ILE A 94 -1.54 -2.47 2.00
CA ILE A 94 -2.23 -1.93 3.16
C ILE A 94 -3.40 -2.83 3.56
N LYS A 95 -4.16 -3.35 2.58
CA LYS A 95 -5.26 -4.29 2.83
C LYS A 95 -4.78 -5.57 3.50
N GLU A 96 -3.74 -6.22 2.96
CA GLU A 96 -3.15 -7.43 3.55
C GLU A 96 -2.61 -7.17 4.98
N MET A 97 -2.09 -5.98 5.23
CA MET A 97 -1.68 -5.57 6.58
C MET A 97 -2.86 -5.49 7.53
N ASN A 98 -3.94 -4.81 7.12
CA ASN A 98 -5.15 -4.68 7.94
C ASN A 98 -5.77 -6.04 8.23
N GLU A 99 -5.92 -6.91 7.22
CA GLU A 99 -6.45 -8.28 7.40
C GLU A 99 -5.62 -9.10 8.39
N LYS A 100 -4.28 -8.99 8.32
CA LYS A 100 -3.40 -9.69 9.25
C LYS A 100 -3.49 -9.14 10.68
N ILE A 101 -3.60 -7.82 10.84
CA ILE A 101 -3.83 -7.18 12.14
C ILE A 101 -5.16 -7.66 12.73
N LEU A 102 -6.24 -7.64 11.96
CA LEU A 102 -7.55 -8.15 12.38
C LEU A 102 -7.48 -9.63 12.78
N GLY A 103 -6.68 -10.43 12.07
CA GLY A 103 -6.45 -11.84 12.41
C GLY A 103 -5.78 -12.04 13.78
N PHE A 104 -4.96 -11.09 14.25
CA PHE A 104 -4.45 -11.07 15.62
C PHE A 104 -5.55 -10.62 16.60
N LEU A 105 -6.22 -9.51 16.31
CA LEU A 105 -7.25 -8.92 17.19
C LEU A 105 -8.44 -9.87 17.42
N GLY A 106 -8.86 -10.60 16.39
CA GLY A 106 -9.96 -11.58 16.48
C GLY A 106 -9.64 -12.81 17.34
N LYS A 107 -8.36 -13.09 17.60
CA LYS A 107 -7.92 -14.15 18.52
C LYS A 107 -7.77 -13.66 19.96
N MET A 108 -7.62 -12.35 20.14
CA MET A 108 -7.49 -11.76 21.47
C MET A 108 -8.85 -11.72 22.15
N SER A 109 -8.86 -12.12 23.40
CA SER A 109 -9.99 -11.88 24.30
C SER A 109 -10.14 -10.39 24.59
N SER A 110 -11.22 -10.01 25.28
CA SER A 110 -11.41 -8.64 25.77
C SER A 110 -10.37 -8.22 26.82
N ASN A 111 -9.48 -9.13 27.25
CA ASN A 111 -8.59 -8.93 28.39
C ASN A 111 -7.12 -9.16 27.99
N LEU A 112 -6.47 -8.08 27.54
CA LEU A 112 -5.12 -8.06 26.96
C LEU A 112 -4.03 -8.73 27.82
N THR A 113 -4.19 -8.72 29.14
CA THR A 113 -3.24 -9.30 30.10
C THR A 113 -3.16 -10.84 30.00
N GLN A 114 -4.20 -11.50 29.47
CA GLN A 114 -4.23 -12.95 29.27
C GLN A 114 -3.63 -13.37 27.92
N ASP A 115 -3.40 -12.42 27.01
CA ASP A 115 -2.99 -12.65 25.62
C ASP A 115 -1.56 -12.15 25.32
N TYR A 116 -0.67 -12.17 26.33
CA TYR A 116 0.69 -11.62 26.24
C TYR A 116 1.47 -12.07 25.00
N GLU A 117 1.42 -13.37 24.64
CA GLU A 117 2.13 -13.87 23.45
C GLU A 117 1.53 -13.32 22.15
N LEU A 118 0.20 -13.20 22.05
CA LEU A 118 -0.46 -12.59 20.89
C LEU A 118 -0.11 -11.10 20.76
N VAL A 119 -0.05 -10.38 21.89
CA VAL A 119 0.38 -8.96 21.93
C VAL A 119 1.80 -8.83 21.41
N LYS A 120 2.71 -9.71 21.85
CA LYS A 120 4.10 -9.73 21.41
C LYS A 120 4.23 -10.04 19.92
N GLU A 121 3.46 -11.01 19.42
CA GLU A 121 3.41 -11.34 17.98
C GLU A 121 2.87 -10.19 17.14
N LEU A 122 1.78 -9.54 17.59
CA LEU A 122 1.23 -8.35 16.94
C LEU A 122 2.27 -7.22 16.92
N ASN A 123 2.94 -6.93 18.03
CA ASN A 123 4.00 -5.91 18.07
C ASN A 123 5.16 -6.23 17.12
N ALA A 124 5.61 -7.48 17.07
CA ALA A 124 6.65 -7.90 16.12
C ALA A 124 6.18 -7.73 14.67
N TYR A 125 4.90 -8.03 14.40
CA TYR A 125 4.29 -7.84 13.10
C TYR A 125 4.21 -6.35 12.71
N LEU A 126 3.68 -5.48 13.58
CA LEU A 126 3.56 -4.03 13.33
C LEU A 126 4.94 -3.40 13.06
N LYS A 127 5.96 -3.79 13.82
CA LYS A 127 7.35 -3.38 13.57
C LYS A 127 7.84 -3.82 12.19
N GLY A 128 7.59 -5.08 11.82
CA GLY A 128 7.92 -5.62 10.51
C GLY A 128 7.16 -4.94 9.37
N ALA A 129 5.90 -4.58 9.59
CA ALA A 129 5.07 -3.85 8.65
C ALA A 129 5.61 -2.43 8.40
N LEU A 130 5.96 -1.68 9.44
CA LEU A 130 6.60 -0.36 9.29
C LEU A 130 7.92 -0.45 8.52
N PHE A 131 8.74 -1.47 8.80
CA PHE A 131 9.98 -1.71 8.06
C PHE A 131 9.72 -2.04 6.58
N LEU A 132 8.67 -2.82 6.28
CA LEU A 132 8.26 -3.09 4.91
C LEU A 132 7.82 -1.80 4.20
N LEU A 133 6.98 -0.98 4.84
CA LEU A 133 6.51 0.30 4.29
C LEU A 133 7.67 1.24 3.99
N ASP A 134 8.67 1.30 4.88
CA ASP A 134 9.89 2.08 4.65
C ASP A 134 10.69 1.56 3.44
N ARG A 135 10.82 0.23 3.30
CA ARG A 135 11.48 -0.38 2.12
C ARG A 135 10.73 -0.08 0.82
N LEU A 136 9.40 -0.05 0.84
CA LEU A 136 8.57 0.29 -0.33
C LEU A 136 8.79 1.73 -0.80
N LYS A 137 9.36 2.62 0.03
CA LYS A 137 9.77 3.96 -0.41
C LYS A 137 11.03 3.94 -1.26
N ASN A 138 11.87 2.93 -1.08
CA ASN A 138 13.20 2.82 -1.65
C ASN A 138 13.29 1.72 -2.71
N LEU A 139 12.19 1.50 -3.44
CA LEU A 139 12.15 0.55 -4.55
C LEU A 139 13.05 0.98 -5.70
N THR A 140 13.70 -0.01 -6.33
CA THR A 140 14.41 0.18 -7.60
C THR A 140 13.42 0.61 -8.68
N LYS A 141 13.93 1.11 -9.81
CA LYS A 141 13.10 1.52 -10.95
C LYS A 141 12.17 0.39 -11.40
N GLU A 142 12.70 -0.81 -11.55
CA GLU A 142 11.97 -2.01 -12.01
C GLU A 142 10.90 -2.42 -10.99
N GLN A 143 11.21 -2.35 -9.70
CA GLN A 143 10.25 -2.66 -8.64
C GLN A 143 9.11 -1.64 -8.59
N ARG A 144 9.38 -0.35 -8.82
CA ARG A 144 8.34 0.68 -8.93
C ARG A 144 7.44 0.44 -10.14
N ILE A 145 8.03 0.11 -11.30
CA ILE A 145 7.25 -0.23 -12.51
C ILE A 145 6.34 -1.44 -12.24
N ALA A 146 6.87 -2.48 -11.58
CA ALA A 146 6.06 -3.64 -11.19
C ALA A 146 4.91 -3.26 -10.24
N GLN A 147 5.16 -2.38 -9.26
CA GLN A 147 4.13 -1.90 -8.34
C GLN A 147 3.05 -1.08 -9.05
N ILE A 148 3.43 -0.21 -9.99
CA ILE A 148 2.51 0.56 -10.84
C ILE A 148 1.59 -0.41 -11.59
N TYR A 149 2.16 -1.42 -12.26
CA TYR A 149 1.37 -2.38 -13.03
C TYR A 149 0.47 -3.26 -12.15
N ASN A 150 0.88 -3.56 -10.92
CA ASN A 150 0.08 -4.35 -10.00
C ASN A 150 -1.16 -3.59 -9.48
N SER A 151 -1.13 -2.26 -9.49
CA SER A 151 -2.26 -1.40 -9.10
C SER A 151 -3.32 -1.30 -10.19
N GLU A 152 -4.60 -1.43 -9.84
CA GLU A 152 -5.72 -1.17 -10.77
C GLU A 152 -5.68 0.26 -11.30
N LYS A 153 -5.53 1.24 -10.39
CA LYS A 153 -5.36 2.65 -10.77
C LYS A 153 -4.12 2.85 -11.64
N GLY A 154 -3.03 2.15 -11.31
CA GLY A 154 -1.80 2.22 -12.09
C GLY A 154 -1.98 1.75 -13.52
N ARG A 155 -2.66 0.61 -13.73
CA ARG A 155 -3.05 0.13 -15.07
C ARG A 155 -4.00 1.08 -15.77
N ALA A 156 -4.99 1.64 -15.06
CA ALA A 156 -5.94 2.58 -15.63
C ALA A 156 -5.24 3.85 -16.17
N ILE A 157 -4.22 4.35 -15.45
CA ILE A 157 -3.37 5.47 -15.91
C ILE A 157 -2.62 5.09 -17.18
N LEU A 158 -1.93 3.94 -17.19
CA LEU A 158 -1.17 3.48 -18.36
C LEU A 158 -2.06 3.31 -19.59
N MET A 159 -3.19 2.61 -19.45
CA MET A 159 -4.12 2.37 -20.54
C MET A 159 -4.73 3.67 -21.07
N THR A 160 -5.07 4.61 -20.18
CA THR A 160 -5.64 5.90 -20.57
C THR A 160 -4.62 6.79 -21.30
N LEU A 161 -3.36 6.81 -20.84
CA LEU A 161 -2.29 7.57 -21.49
C LEU A 161 -1.74 6.89 -22.76
N GLN A 162 -1.98 5.59 -22.96
CA GLN A 162 -1.70 4.91 -24.24
C GLN A 162 -2.59 5.41 -25.37
N GLU A 163 -3.81 5.87 -25.08
CA GLU A 163 -4.73 6.38 -26.11
C GLU A 163 -4.29 7.75 -26.64
N ARG A 164 -3.92 8.68 -25.75
CA ARG A 164 -3.38 10.00 -26.11
C ARG A 164 -2.76 10.72 -24.90
N ALA A 165 -2.04 11.81 -25.19
CA ALA A 165 -1.61 12.75 -24.17
C ALA A 165 -2.81 13.52 -23.58
N LEU A 166 -2.76 13.79 -22.27
CA LEU A 166 -3.87 14.39 -21.51
C LEU A 166 -3.36 15.43 -20.52
N SER A 167 -4.18 16.42 -20.20
CA SER A 167 -3.93 17.28 -19.04
C SER A 167 -4.13 16.49 -17.73
N ARG A 168 -3.53 16.97 -16.63
CA ARG A 168 -3.73 16.34 -15.30
C ARG A 168 -5.21 16.29 -14.88
N LYS A 169 -5.96 17.36 -15.13
CA LYS A 169 -7.39 17.47 -14.77
C LYS A 169 -8.24 16.48 -15.58
N GLU A 170 -7.95 16.38 -16.87
CA GLU A 170 -8.67 15.47 -17.76
C GLU A 170 -8.40 14.01 -17.39
N LEU A 171 -7.14 13.66 -17.13
CA LEU A 171 -6.78 12.33 -16.63
C LEU A 171 -7.48 12.04 -15.30
N GLN A 172 -7.52 12.99 -14.38
CA GLN A 172 -8.23 12.82 -13.10
C GLN A 172 -9.70 12.46 -13.30
N GLY A 173 -10.44 13.26 -14.09
CA GLY A 173 -11.86 13.01 -14.32
C GLY A 173 -12.14 11.64 -14.96
N ILE A 174 -11.33 11.24 -15.94
CA ILE A 174 -11.45 9.92 -16.59
C ILE A 174 -11.21 8.79 -15.57
N LEU A 175 -10.20 8.92 -14.71
CA LEU A 175 -9.89 7.90 -13.72
C LEU A 175 -10.95 7.82 -12.62
N GLU A 176 -11.48 8.95 -12.15
CA GLU A 176 -12.54 8.98 -11.14
C GLU A 176 -13.82 8.30 -11.67
N GLU A 177 -14.15 8.53 -12.94
CA GLU A 177 -15.26 7.84 -13.63
C GLU A 177 -14.99 6.34 -13.78
N LYS A 178 -13.81 5.95 -14.29
CA LYS A 178 -13.46 4.54 -14.53
C LYS A 178 -13.36 3.71 -13.25
N LEU A 179 -12.85 4.30 -12.16
CA LEU A 179 -12.59 3.59 -10.90
C LEU A 179 -13.71 3.76 -9.88
N ASN A 180 -14.66 4.66 -10.13
CA ASN A 180 -15.69 5.05 -9.16
C ASN A 180 -15.09 5.40 -7.78
N LYS A 181 -13.96 6.12 -7.80
CA LYS A 181 -13.17 6.52 -6.63
C LYS A 181 -12.68 7.95 -6.83
N ILE A 182 -12.73 8.77 -5.78
CA ILE A 182 -12.17 10.14 -5.80
C ILE A 182 -10.64 10.04 -5.77
N ILE A 183 -9.97 10.83 -6.62
CA ILE A 183 -8.50 10.91 -6.64
C ILE A 183 -8.09 12.24 -6.02
N ALA A 184 -7.76 12.21 -4.73
CA ALA A 184 -7.50 13.42 -3.97
C ALA A 184 -6.25 14.19 -4.44
N ASN A 185 -5.22 13.48 -4.91
CA ASN A 185 -3.95 14.10 -5.31
C ASN A 185 -3.31 13.44 -6.54
N MET A 186 -3.47 14.10 -7.69
CA MET A 186 -2.84 13.65 -8.95
C MET A 186 -1.32 13.82 -8.97
N GLU A 187 -0.75 14.76 -8.23
CA GLU A 187 0.70 14.97 -8.20
C GLU A 187 1.40 13.78 -7.54
N ILE A 188 0.89 13.34 -6.39
CA ILE A 188 1.39 12.14 -5.69
C ILE A 188 1.09 10.88 -6.51
N THR A 189 -0.10 10.79 -7.11
CA THR A 189 -0.48 9.63 -7.94
C THR A 189 0.45 9.47 -9.15
N LEU A 190 0.90 10.56 -9.76
CA LEU A 190 1.77 10.53 -10.96
C LEU A 190 3.27 10.47 -10.64
N ASP A 191 3.69 10.81 -9.42
CA ASP A 191 5.11 10.81 -9.01
C ASP A 191 5.84 9.48 -9.31
N PRO A 192 5.27 8.29 -9.06
CA PRO A 192 5.91 7.02 -9.43
C PRO A 192 6.15 6.89 -10.94
N PHE A 193 5.23 7.38 -11.77
CA PHE A 193 5.32 7.30 -13.23
C PHE A 193 6.41 8.22 -13.78
N ILE A 194 6.53 9.41 -13.18
CA ILE A 194 7.55 10.39 -13.56
C ILE A 194 8.94 9.91 -13.14
N LYS A 195 9.08 9.43 -11.89
CA LYS A 195 10.35 8.90 -11.37
C LYS A 195 10.84 7.67 -12.11
N THR A 196 9.93 6.87 -12.66
CA THR A 196 10.25 5.71 -13.51
C THR A 196 10.48 6.09 -14.98
N GLY A 197 10.22 7.33 -15.36
CA GLY A 197 10.32 7.80 -16.74
C GLY A 197 9.29 7.17 -17.68
N LEU A 198 8.22 6.57 -17.14
CA LEU A 198 7.08 6.09 -17.93
C LEU A 198 6.27 7.27 -18.46
N VAL A 199 6.11 8.32 -17.65
CA VAL A 199 5.36 9.51 -18.01
C VAL A 199 6.25 10.74 -17.93
N LYS A 200 6.15 11.63 -18.92
CA LYS A 200 6.73 12.97 -18.91
C LYS A 200 5.63 14.01 -18.76
N GLN A 201 5.95 15.06 -18.01
CA GLN A 201 5.14 16.26 -17.93
C GLN A 201 5.81 17.35 -18.75
N ASP A 202 5.08 17.97 -19.67
CA ASP A 202 5.62 19.06 -20.47
C ASP A 202 4.54 20.10 -20.80
N TRP A 203 4.97 21.31 -21.13
CA TRP A 203 4.09 22.35 -21.61
C TRP A 203 3.97 22.25 -23.13
N VAL A 204 2.75 22.38 -23.64
CA VAL A 204 2.48 22.42 -25.08
C VAL A 204 2.07 23.83 -25.45
N GLU A 205 2.67 24.35 -26.52
CA GLU A 205 2.34 25.68 -27.00
C GLU A 205 0.87 25.79 -27.39
N GLY A 206 0.18 26.76 -26.79
CA GLY A 206 -1.26 26.96 -26.96
C GLY A 206 -2.13 26.32 -25.87
N ASP A 207 -1.57 25.47 -25.02
CA ASP A 207 -2.25 24.91 -23.85
C ASP A 207 -1.96 25.71 -22.57
N THR A 208 -2.97 25.80 -21.70
CA THR A 208 -2.84 26.49 -20.41
C THR A 208 -2.41 25.56 -19.28
N ASP A 209 -2.66 24.25 -19.43
CA ASP A 209 -2.35 23.23 -18.44
C ASP A 209 -1.12 22.40 -18.86
N ILE A 210 -0.50 21.72 -17.89
CA ILE A 210 0.60 20.78 -18.13
C ILE A 210 0.05 19.49 -18.73
N THR A 211 0.66 19.05 -19.84
CA THR A 211 0.27 17.84 -20.57
C THR A 211 1.15 16.67 -20.14
N LEU A 212 0.52 15.50 -20.00
CA LEU A 212 1.12 14.23 -19.63
C LEU A 212 1.31 13.37 -20.88
N PHE A 213 2.53 12.87 -21.07
CA PHE A 213 2.90 12.03 -22.20
C PHE A 213 3.40 10.68 -21.69
N LEU A 214 2.83 9.58 -22.19
CA LEU A 214 3.44 8.26 -22.02
C LEU A 214 4.68 8.19 -22.93
N LEU A 215 5.84 7.94 -22.34
CA LEU A 215 7.12 7.89 -23.07
C LEU A 215 7.50 6.48 -23.50
N SER A 216 7.05 5.46 -22.78
CA SER A 216 7.55 4.10 -22.93
C SER A 216 6.53 3.10 -22.45
N ASP A 217 6.43 2.00 -23.19
CA ASP A 217 5.83 0.76 -22.72
C ASP A 217 6.88 -0.11 -22.02
N PHE A 218 6.42 -1.13 -21.30
CA PHE A 218 7.28 -2.10 -20.64
C PHE A 218 6.61 -3.48 -20.63
N ASP A 219 7.45 -4.52 -20.64
CA ASP A 219 7.04 -5.89 -20.41
C ASP A 219 7.61 -6.38 -19.08
N LEU A 220 6.80 -7.10 -18.31
CA LEU A 220 7.23 -7.76 -17.08
C LEU A 220 7.36 -9.26 -17.34
N MET A 221 8.57 -9.79 -17.16
CA MET A 221 8.86 -11.20 -17.35
C MET A 221 9.51 -11.78 -16.09
N ARG A 222 9.12 -12.99 -15.73
CA ARG A 222 9.85 -13.75 -14.72
C ARG A 222 11.25 -14.08 -15.25
N THR A 223 12.24 -13.98 -14.37
CA THR A 223 13.62 -14.39 -14.65
C THR A 223 14.11 -15.35 -13.55
N PRO A 224 14.94 -16.36 -13.85
CA PRO A 224 15.53 -17.17 -12.80
C PRO A 224 16.47 -16.34 -11.92
N VAL A 225 16.66 -16.75 -10.66
CA VAL A 225 17.58 -16.07 -9.75
C VAL A 225 19.01 -16.20 -10.30
N ALA A 226 19.58 -15.09 -10.77
CA ALA A 226 20.88 -15.06 -11.46
C ALA A 226 21.97 -15.78 -10.67
N LYS A 227 22.05 -15.53 -9.36
CA LYS A 227 23.03 -16.17 -8.47
C LYS A 227 22.91 -17.70 -8.42
N LEU A 228 21.69 -18.24 -8.48
CA LEU A 228 21.49 -19.69 -8.50
C LEU A 228 21.92 -20.29 -9.84
N ILE A 229 21.67 -19.58 -10.94
CA ILE A 229 22.13 -19.98 -12.27
C ILE A 229 23.65 -19.98 -12.33
N ASP A 230 24.31 -18.95 -11.82
CA ASP A 230 25.77 -18.85 -11.84
C ASP A 230 26.42 -19.91 -10.94
N ASN A 231 25.87 -20.14 -9.74
CA ASN A 231 26.31 -21.22 -8.86
C ASN A 231 26.15 -22.60 -9.53
N ALA A 232 25.03 -22.85 -10.19
CA ALA A 232 24.79 -24.11 -10.87
C ALA A 232 25.73 -24.30 -12.08
N LYS A 233 26.06 -23.24 -12.83
CA LYS A 233 27.10 -23.32 -13.88
C LYS A 233 28.48 -23.69 -13.31
N MET A 234 28.74 -23.38 -12.04
CA MET A 234 29.95 -23.77 -11.29
C MET A 234 29.84 -25.13 -10.60
N ASN A 235 28.81 -25.93 -10.89
CA ASN A 235 28.53 -27.23 -10.26
C ASN A 235 28.22 -27.18 -8.76
N LEU A 236 27.74 -26.05 -8.25
CA LEU A 236 27.31 -25.91 -6.85
C LEU A 236 25.79 -26.18 -6.72
N PRO A 237 25.34 -26.81 -5.61
CA PRO A 237 26.15 -27.39 -4.53
C PRO A 237 26.76 -28.76 -4.90
N SER A 238 26.23 -29.44 -5.93
CA SER A 238 26.83 -30.63 -6.52
C SER A 238 26.58 -30.67 -8.03
N PRO A 239 27.47 -31.31 -8.83
CA PRO A 239 27.31 -31.37 -10.29
C PRO A 239 25.96 -31.98 -10.73
N GLN A 240 25.49 -33.00 -10.01
CA GLN A 240 24.24 -33.69 -10.31
C GLN A 240 23.02 -32.77 -10.09
N LEU A 241 22.97 -32.08 -8.95
CA LEU A 241 21.86 -31.17 -8.63
C LEU A 241 21.88 -29.95 -9.54
N ALA A 242 23.07 -29.39 -9.80
CA ALA A 242 23.26 -28.26 -10.69
C ALA A 242 22.77 -28.56 -12.12
N THR A 243 23.12 -29.73 -12.66
CA THR A 243 22.67 -30.17 -13.98
C THR A 243 21.15 -30.31 -14.03
N ARG A 244 20.56 -30.93 -13.01
CA ARG A 244 19.11 -31.08 -12.90
C ARG A 244 18.40 -29.74 -12.81
N TYR A 245 18.88 -28.84 -11.94
CA TYR A 245 18.34 -27.49 -11.78
C TYR A 245 18.39 -26.70 -13.10
N LEU A 246 19.54 -26.68 -13.78
CA LEU A 246 19.67 -25.96 -15.06
C LEU A 246 18.73 -26.52 -16.14
N LYS A 247 18.51 -27.84 -16.15
CA LYS A 247 17.55 -28.47 -17.06
C LYS A 247 16.11 -28.04 -16.74
N GLU A 248 15.69 -28.17 -15.48
CA GLU A 248 14.34 -27.79 -15.03
C GLU A 248 14.04 -26.31 -15.29
N VAL A 249 15.00 -25.42 -15.02
CA VAL A 249 14.86 -23.99 -15.32
C VAL A 249 14.69 -23.76 -16.82
N ARG A 250 15.52 -24.36 -17.68
CA ARG A 250 15.38 -24.20 -19.13
C ARG A 250 14.05 -24.74 -19.64
N ASP A 251 13.64 -25.91 -19.16
CA ASP A 251 12.39 -26.54 -19.58
C ASP A 251 11.18 -25.69 -19.14
N PHE A 252 11.22 -25.09 -17.95
CA PHE A 252 10.21 -24.14 -17.48
C PHE A 252 10.13 -22.90 -18.37
N PHE A 253 11.27 -22.23 -18.61
CA PHE A 253 11.28 -20.97 -19.37
C PHE A 253 11.07 -21.14 -20.88
N LYS A 254 11.28 -22.36 -21.42
CA LYS A 254 11.04 -22.64 -22.85
C LYS A 254 9.57 -22.49 -23.24
N ASN A 255 8.65 -22.82 -22.33
CA ASN A 255 7.21 -22.74 -22.55
C ASN A 255 6.56 -21.70 -21.63
N TYR A 256 7.36 -20.81 -21.01
CA TYR A 256 6.84 -19.80 -20.11
C TYR A 256 6.11 -18.72 -20.90
N THR A 257 4.81 -18.64 -20.69
CA THR A 257 3.98 -17.51 -21.09
C THR A 257 3.70 -16.66 -19.86
N PRO A 258 4.09 -15.36 -19.86
CA PRO A 258 3.64 -14.42 -18.84
C PRO A 258 2.10 -14.42 -18.81
N THR A 259 1.52 -14.64 -17.63
CA THR A 259 0.08 -14.52 -17.36
C THR A 259 -0.23 -13.19 -16.73
#